data_AF-A0A1G0ZGN3-F1
#
_entry.id   AF-A0A1G0ZGN3-F1
#
_cell.length_a   1.000
_cell.length_b   1.000
_cell.length_c   1.000
_cell.angle_alpha   90.00
_cell.angle_beta   90.00
_cell.angle_gamma   90.00
#
_symmetry.space_group_name_H-M   'P 1'
#
loop_
_entity.id
_entity.type
_entity.pdbx_description
1 polymer ?
#
loop_
_entity_poly.entity_id
_entity_poly.type
_entity_poly.pdbx_seq_one_letter_code
_entity_poly.pdbx_strand_id
1 'polypeptide(L)'
;MKGWRDRIKPEHTKLFGACLLSILIPFVLINLMPGTKGRYSMPVYPLLSVLAAWVLCREEELPELVKTLCRRLLELALLLLAAGGVTGSILTQNPLHLLVPAIASVIFLFTWKHREELNRAAALASLAGLGALAGMISYVIFIMPMTMKNEQCFSLGAKINEVSAPARNIFIYGLGNEAFMFYLKPSLRFINSSDDLPKEACTLLMLQGKESQQLLSDLQFKKRLPQRLACFKDDDLFYEVYRLGPAYKEGMRIPSDTRSLVEAN
;
A
#
# COMPACT_ATOMS: atom_id res chain seq x y z
N MET A 1 19.68 -43.88 -4.47
CA MET A 1 18.30 -43.54 -4.89
C MET A 1 18.39 -42.46 -5.95
N LYS A 2 17.91 -42.71 -7.18
CA LYS A 2 17.81 -41.65 -8.20
C LYS A 2 16.80 -40.61 -7.72
N GLY A 3 17.19 -39.34 -7.75
CA GLY A 3 16.33 -38.23 -7.35
C GLY A 3 15.17 -38.11 -8.34
N TRP A 4 14.03 -37.55 -7.91
CA TRP A 4 12.89 -37.30 -8.79
C TRP A 4 13.25 -36.46 -10.03
N ARG A 5 14.30 -35.63 -9.93
CA ARG A 5 14.88 -34.86 -11.04
C ARG A 5 15.42 -35.72 -12.19
N ASP A 6 15.82 -36.96 -11.89
CA ASP A 6 16.39 -37.89 -12.87
C ASP A 6 15.30 -38.51 -13.77
N ARG A 7 14.02 -38.30 -13.46
CA ARG A 7 12.86 -38.80 -14.24
C ARG A 7 12.25 -37.76 -15.18
N ILE A 8 12.61 -36.49 -15.01
CA ILE A 8 12.17 -35.42 -15.89
C ILE A 8 13.15 -35.35 -17.06
N LYS A 9 12.64 -35.30 -18.30
CA LYS A 9 13.51 -35.13 -19.47
C LYS A 9 14.44 -33.91 -19.25
N PRO A 10 15.74 -34.04 -19.50
CA PRO A 10 16.72 -33.00 -19.14
C PRO A 10 16.41 -31.62 -19.77
N GLU A 11 15.74 -31.60 -20.91
CA GLU A 11 15.23 -30.38 -21.56
C GLU A 11 14.17 -29.63 -20.73
N HIS A 12 13.25 -30.34 -20.07
CA HIS A 12 12.22 -29.75 -19.23
C HIS A 12 12.76 -29.32 -17.88
N THR A 13 13.74 -30.05 -17.33
CA THR A 13 14.38 -29.69 -16.05
C THR A 13 15.09 -28.33 -16.13
N LYS A 14 15.77 -28.06 -17.26
CA LYS A 14 16.40 -26.76 -17.52
C LYS A 14 15.36 -25.64 -17.68
N LEU A 15 14.31 -25.88 -18.45
CA LEU A 15 13.25 -24.90 -18.69
C LEU A 15 12.48 -24.59 -17.40
N PHE A 16 12.13 -25.60 -16.61
CA PHE A 16 11.49 -25.43 -15.30
C PHE A 16 12.37 -24.64 -14.33
N GLY A 17 13.66 -24.99 -14.22
CA GLY A 17 14.61 -24.27 -13.37
C GLY A 17 14.74 -22.80 -13.77
N ALA A 18 14.80 -22.51 -15.08
CA ALA A 18 14.83 -21.15 -15.60
C ALA A 18 13.54 -20.38 -15.28
N CYS A 19 12.37 -20.99 -15.48
CA CYS A 19 11.09 -20.40 -15.14
C CYS A 19 10.95 -20.14 -13.63
N LEU A 20 11.34 -21.09 -12.79
CA LEU A 20 11.35 -20.92 -11.33
C LEU A 20 12.28 -19.77 -10.89
N LEU A 21 13.50 -19.71 -11.44
CA LEU A 21 14.43 -18.59 -11.19
C LEU A 21 13.87 -17.25 -11.66
N SER A 22 13.23 -17.23 -12.83
CA SER A 22 12.59 -16.02 -13.38
C SER A 22 11.44 -15.48 -12.52
N ILE A 23 10.93 -16.29 -11.60
CA ILE A 23 9.92 -15.89 -10.61
C ILE A 23 10.56 -15.53 -9.27
N LEU A 24 11.45 -16.41 -8.77
CA LEU A 24 12.11 -16.23 -7.48
C LEU A 24 12.95 -14.95 -7.46
N ILE A 25 13.67 -14.64 -8.53
CA ILE A 25 14.54 -13.45 -8.60
C ILE A 25 13.70 -12.17 -8.48
N PRO A 26 12.67 -11.92 -9.32
CA PRO A 26 11.81 -10.75 -9.14
C PRO A 26 11.08 -10.75 -7.80
N PHE A 27 10.61 -11.89 -7.31
CA PHE A 27 9.95 -11.97 -6.00
C PHE A 27 10.87 -11.50 -4.87
N VAL A 28 12.11 -12.01 -4.83
CA VAL A 28 13.09 -11.60 -3.81
C VAL A 28 13.47 -10.14 -3.99
N LEU A 29 13.75 -9.68 -5.22
CA LEU A 29 14.08 -8.28 -5.49
C LEU A 29 12.96 -7.33 -5.07
N ILE A 30 11.71 -7.66 -5.40
CA ILE A 30 10.54 -6.86 -5.02
C ILE A 30 10.39 -6.83 -3.51
N ASN A 31 10.54 -7.95 -2.80
CA ASN A 31 10.36 -7.94 -1.33
C ASN A 31 11.56 -7.34 -0.57
N LEU A 32 12.74 -7.22 -1.18
CA LEU A 32 13.92 -6.59 -0.58
C LEU A 32 13.97 -5.07 -0.80
N MET A 33 13.18 -4.52 -1.72
CA MET A 33 13.16 -3.08 -1.98
C MET A 33 12.49 -2.33 -0.81
N PRO A 34 13.13 -1.29 -0.25
CA PRO A 34 12.52 -0.49 0.81
C PRO A 34 11.25 0.21 0.29
N GLY A 35 10.15 0.10 1.03
CA GLY A 35 8.87 0.73 0.68
C GLY A 35 7.98 -0.07 -0.29
N THR A 36 8.38 -1.28 -0.69
CA THR A 36 7.51 -2.14 -1.50
C THR A 36 6.32 -2.64 -0.71
N LYS A 37 5.14 -2.34 -1.23
CA LYS A 37 3.88 -2.88 -0.73
C LYS A 37 3.71 -4.30 -1.26
N GLY A 38 3.17 -5.22 -0.45
CA GLY A 38 2.98 -6.63 -0.84
C GLY A 38 2.21 -6.84 -2.16
N ARG A 39 1.48 -5.83 -2.63
CA ARG A 39 0.82 -5.81 -3.94
C ARG A 39 1.77 -5.93 -5.14
N TYR A 40 3.06 -5.60 -5.02
CA TYR A 40 4.01 -5.77 -6.12
C TYR A 40 4.39 -7.23 -6.35
N SER A 41 4.22 -8.08 -5.33
CA SER A 41 4.46 -9.52 -5.40
C SER A 41 3.26 -10.29 -5.98
N MET A 42 2.12 -9.63 -6.22
CA MET A 42 0.91 -10.26 -6.75
C MET A 42 1.09 -11.04 -8.06
N PRO A 43 1.79 -10.51 -9.08
CA PRO A 43 1.95 -11.22 -10.36
C PRO A 43 2.72 -12.54 -10.25
N VAL A 44 3.48 -12.74 -9.17
CA VAL A 44 4.26 -13.96 -8.93
C VAL A 44 3.36 -15.15 -8.62
N TYR A 45 2.24 -14.95 -7.94
CA TYR A 45 1.32 -16.03 -7.57
C TYR A 45 0.76 -16.81 -8.77
N PRO A 46 0.13 -16.18 -9.78
CA PRO A 46 -0.38 -16.90 -10.94
C PRO A 46 0.74 -17.58 -11.74
N LEU A 47 1.94 -16.97 -11.81
CA LEU A 47 3.09 -17.59 -12.48
C LEU A 47 3.57 -18.86 -11.74
N LEU A 48 3.63 -18.83 -10.40
CA LEU A 48 3.93 -20.02 -9.58
C LEU A 48 2.87 -21.11 -9.75
N SER A 49 1.60 -20.73 -9.83
CA SER A 49 0.50 -21.67 -10.04
C SER A 49 0.58 -22.34 -11.41
N VAL A 50 0.91 -21.60 -12.47
CA VAL A 50 1.12 -22.16 -13.81
C VAL A 50 2.32 -23.10 -13.82
N LEU A 51 3.41 -22.77 -13.14
CA LEU A 51 4.56 -23.67 -13.01
C LEU A 51 4.24 -24.93 -12.23
N ALA A 52 3.53 -24.80 -11.11
CA ALA A 52 3.08 -25.95 -10.33
C ALA A 52 2.15 -26.84 -11.15
N ALA A 53 1.19 -26.24 -11.87
CA ALA A 53 0.31 -26.92 -12.80
C ALA A 53 1.08 -27.64 -13.91
N TRP A 54 2.10 -27.01 -14.48
CA TRP A 54 2.91 -27.59 -15.55
C TRP A 54 3.72 -28.79 -15.07
N VAL A 55 4.30 -28.74 -13.87
CA VAL A 55 4.97 -29.88 -13.23
C VAL A 55 3.98 -31.04 -13.07
N LEU A 56 2.84 -30.75 -12.42
CA LEU A 56 1.83 -31.76 -12.15
C LEU A 56 1.29 -32.39 -13.44
N CYS A 57 1.03 -31.61 -14.49
CA CYS A 57 0.50 -32.09 -15.77
C CYS A 57 1.46 -32.96 -16.59
N ARG A 58 2.77 -32.92 -16.32
CA ARG A 58 3.79 -33.59 -17.14
C ARG A 58 4.20 -34.96 -16.62
N GLU A 59 3.54 -35.45 -15.57
CA GLU A 59 3.98 -36.61 -14.80
C GLU A 59 3.04 -37.80 -14.91
N GLU A 60 3.34 -38.70 -15.85
CA GLU A 60 2.89 -40.09 -15.70
C GLU A 60 3.68 -40.81 -14.56
N GLU A 61 4.78 -40.24 -14.04
CA GLU A 61 5.70 -40.90 -13.10
C GLU A 61 6.03 -40.13 -11.80
N LEU A 62 5.20 -39.19 -11.33
CA LEU A 62 5.54 -38.51 -10.08
C LEU A 62 5.49 -39.49 -8.89
N PRO A 63 6.52 -39.51 -8.01
CA PRO A 63 6.46 -40.31 -6.79
C PRO A 63 5.18 -39.98 -6.01
N GLU A 64 4.46 -41.00 -5.55
CA GLU A 64 3.22 -40.86 -4.78
C GLU A 64 3.36 -39.94 -3.55
N LEU A 65 4.58 -39.87 -3.00
CA LEU A 65 4.91 -38.97 -1.91
C LEU A 65 4.75 -37.49 -2.30
N VAL A 66 5.14 -37.10 -3.51
CA VAL A 66 5.03 -35.69 -3.95
C VAL A 66 3.58 -35.34 -4.29
N LYS A 67 2.83 -36.24 -4.92
CA LYS A 67 1.38 -36.05 -5.13
C LYS A 67 0.65 -35.88 -3.80
N THR A 68 0.98 -36.72 -2.82
CA THR A 68 0.44 -36.64 -1.46
C THR A 68 0.81 -35.30 -0.80
N LEU A 69 2.06 -34.87 -0.91
CA LEU A 69 2.52 -33.60 -0.36
C LEU A 69 1.81 -32.40 -0.99
N CYS A 70 1.74 -32.34 -2.32
CA CYS A 70 1.03 -31.27 -3.04
C CYS A 70 -0.44 -31.20 -2.64
N ARG A 71 -1.11 -32.36 -2.50
CA ARG A 71 -2.49 -32.43 -2.03
C ARG A 71 -2.63 -31.90 -0.60
N ARG A 72 -1.75 -32.32 0.32
CA ARG A 72 -1.76 -31.83 1.72
C ARG A 72 -1.51 -30.33 1.81
N LEU A 73 -0.62 -29.80 0.99
CA LEU A 73 -0.35 -28.36 0.93
C LEU A 73 -1.55 -27.59 0.37
N LEU A 74 -2.24 -28.13 -0.64
CA LEU A 74 -3.47 -27.55 -1.18
C LEU A 74 -4.60 -27.57 -0.14
N GLU A 75 -4.82 -28.71 0.52
CA GLU A 75 -5.78 -28.86 1.62
C GLU A 75 -5.51 -27.84 2.73
N LEU A 76 -4.25 -27.71 3.14
CA LEU A 76 -3.82 -26.73 4.15
C LEU A 76 -4.07 -25.30 3.68
N ALA A 77 -3.73 -24.96 2.43
CA ALA A 77 -3.94 -23.63 1.88
C ALA A 77 -5.43 -23.26 1.84
N LEU A 78 -6.31 -24.18 1.46
CA LEU A 78 -7.76 -23.97 1.47
C LEU A 78 -8.29 -23.78 2.89
N LEU A 79 -7.80 -24.54 3.87
CA LEU A 79 -8.14 -24.37 5.28
C LEU A 79 -7.69 -23.02 5.84
N LEU A 80 -6.46 -22.60 5.53
CA LEU A 80 -5.94 -21.29 5.94
C LEU A 80 -6.73 -20.14 5.31
N LEU A 81 -7.12 -20.29 4.03
CA LEU A 81 -7.92 -19.31 3.31
C LEU A 81 -9.34 -19.22 3.88
N ALA A 82 -9.93 -20.35 4.28
CA ALA A 82 -11.20 -20.39 5.00
C ALA A 82 -11.10 -19.74 6.39
N ALA A 83 -10.08 -20.08 7.18
CA ALA A 83 -9.87 -19.48 8.49
C ALA A 83 -9.66 -17.96 8.38
N GLY A 84 -8.80 -17.52 7.45
CA GLY A 84 -8.53 -16.10 7.21
C GLY A 84 -9.76 -15.32 6.75
N GLY A 85 -10.62 -15.91 5.90
CA GLY A 85 -11.86 -15.29 5.48
C GLY A 85 -12.86 -15.10 6.62
N VAL A 86 -12.99 -16.08 7.52
CA VAL A 86 -13.83 -15.97 8.73
C VAL A 86 -13.29 -14.90 9.67
N THR A 87 -11.98 -14.92 9.97
CA THR A 87 -11.34 -13.89 10.80
C THR A 87 -11.51 -12.50 10.20
N GLY A 88 -11.32 -12.37 8.88
CA GLY A 88 -11.53 -11.11 8.17
C GLY A 88 -12.96 -10.60 8.30
N SER A 89 -13.97 -11.46 8.15
CA SER A 89 -15.38 -11.09 8.31
C SER A 89 -15.70 -10.59 9.73
N ILE A 90 -15.13 -11.23 10.76
CA ILE A 90 -15.29 -10.81 12.16
C ILE A 90 -14.65 -9.44 12.38
N LEU A 91 -13.44 -9.22 11.88
CA LEU A 91 -12.69 -7.98 12.09
C LEU A 91 -13.30 -6.77 11.37
N THR A 92 -13.80 -6.96 10.15
CA THR A 92 -14.35 -5.85 9.35
C THR A 92 -15.87 -5.72 9.47
N GLN A 93 -16.53 -6.64 10.18
CA GLN A 93 -17.99 -6.72 10.32
C GLN A 93 -18.74 -6.77 8.97
N ASN A 94 -18.08 -7.19 7.89
CA ASN A 94 -18.68 -7.26 6.57
C ASN A 94 -18.98 -8.72 6.19
N PRO A 95 -20.25 -9.09 5.91
CA PRO A 95 -20.64 -10.47 5.63
C PRO A 95 -20.19 -10.96 4.25
N LEU A 96 -19.87 -10.08 3.30
CA LEU A 96 -19.35 -10.47 1.98
C LEU A 96 -18.04 -11.26 2.09
N HIS A 97 -17.29 -11.04 3.16
CA HIS A 97 -16.09 -11.79 3.46
C HIS A 97 -16.34 -13.28 3.76
N LEU A 98 -17.57 -13.70 4.04
CA LEU A 98 -17.93 -15.11 4.21
C LEU A 98 -18.03 -15.88 2.88
N LEU A 99 -18.08 -15.18 1.74
CA LEU A 99 -18.07 -15.83 0.43
C LEU A 99 -16.76 -16.58 0.18
N VAL A 100 -15.63 -15.98 0.54
CA VAL A 100 -14.29 -16.58 0.40
C VAL A 100 -14.16 -17.90 1.17
N PRO A 101 -14.45 -17.98 2.48
CA PRO A 101 -14.36 -19.22 3.23
C PRO A 101 -15.43 -20.23 2.82
N ALA A 102 -16.62 -19.80 2.38
CA ALA A 102 -17.62 -20.70 1.84
C ALA A 102 -17.12 -21.38 0.56
N ILE A 103 -16.59 -20.62 -0.39
CA ILE A 103 -16.00 -21.16 -1.63
C ILE A 103 -14.82 -22.08 -1.32
N ALA A 104 -13.90 -21.65 -0.44
CA ALA A 104 -12.75 -22.46 -0.04
C ALA A 104 -13.17 -23.79 0.60
N SER A 105 -14.20 -23.76 1.45
CA SER A 105 -14.75 -24.96 2.11
C SER A 105 -15.43 -25.90 1.11
N VAL A 106 -16.18 -25.37 0.14
CA VAL A 106 -16.78 -26.18 -0.93
C VAL A 106 -15.70 -26.85 -1.78
N ILE A 107 -14.66 -26.11 -2.17
CA ILE A 107 -13.52 -26.67 -2.90
C ILE A 107 -12.82 -27.73 -2.05
N PHE A 108 -12.57 -27.47 -0.77
CA PHE A 108 -11.97 -28.42 0.15
C PHE A 108 -12.78 -29.72 0.24
N LEU A 109 -14.08 -29.63 0.49
CA LEU A 109 -14.97 -30.79 0.57
C LEU A 109 -15.02 -31.57 -0.74
N PHE A 110 -15.06 -30.87 -1.87
CA PHE A 110 -14.99 -31.50 -3.20
C PHE A 110 -13.66 -32.25 -3.36
N THR A 111 -12.53 -31.61 -3.03
CA THR A 111 -11.21 -32.24 -3.12
C THR A 111 -11.05 -33.46 -2.21
N TRP A 112 -11.62 -33.39 -1.01
CA TRP A 112 -11.62 -34.47 -0.05
C TRP A 112 -12.46 -35.66 -0.53
N LYS A 113 -13.68 -35.39 -1.03
CA LYS A 113 -14.61 -36.41 -1.51
C LYS A 113 -14.07 -37.14 -2.74
N HIS A 114 -13.47 -36.41 -3.67
CA HIS A 114 -12.98 -36.96 -4.94
C HIS A 114 -11.48 -37.27 -4.93
N ARG A 115 -10.89 -37.51 -3.75
CA ARG A 115 -9.43 -37.65 -3.57
C ARG A 115 -8.76 -38.72 -4.45
N GLU A 116 -9.46 -39.81 -4.73
CA GLU A 116 -8.97 -40.93 -5.54
C GLU A 116 -8.93 -40.56 -7.03
N GLU A 117 -9.96 -39.86 -7.50
CA GLU A 117 -10.14 -39.42 -8.89
C GLU A 117 -9.26 -38.20 -9.22
N LEU A 118 -9.04 -37.34 -8.23
CA LEU A 118 -8.22 -36.13 -8.30
C LEU A 118 -6.72 -36.39 -8.29
N ASN A 119 -6.27 -37.64 -8.11
CA ASN A 119 -4.84 -37.99 -8.21
C ASN A 119 -4.28 -37.83 -9.64
N ARG A 120 -5.12 -37.47 -10.61
CA ARG A 120 -4.67 -37.04 -11.94
C ARG A 120 -4.01 -35.67 -11.85
N ALA A 121 -2.73 -35.63 -12.16
CA ALA A 121 -1.94 -34.50 -12.65
C ALA A 121 -2.74 -33.23 -13.04
N ALA A 122 -3.58 -33.32 -14.08
CA ALA A 122 -4.36 -32.20 -14.62
C ALA A 122 -5.42 -31.66 -13.65
N ALA A 123 -5.99 -32.52 -12.81
CA ALA A 123 -6.98 -32.13 -11.82
C ALA A 123 -6.33 -31.38 -10.65
N LEU A 124 -5.17 -31.85 -10.16
CA LEU A 124 -4.37 -31.13 -9.16
C LEU A 124 -3.90 -29.76 -9.67
N ALA A 125 -3.46 -29.70 -10.93
CA ALA A 125 -3.08 -28.46 -11.60
C ALA A 125 -4.23 -27.44 -11.66
N SER A 126 -5.42 -27.90 -12.04
CA SER A 126 -6.63 -27.05 -12.11
C SER A 126 -7.04 -26.54 -10.73
N LEU A 127 -6.99 -27.39 -9.72
CA LEU A 127 -7.29 -27.02 -8.34
C LEU A 127 -6.27 -26.03 -7.76
N ALA A 128 -4.98 -26.20 -8.05
CA ALA A 128 -3.95 -25.25 -7.65
C ALA A 128 -4.16 -23.87 -8.29
N GLY A 129 -4.55 -23.83 -9.57
CA GLY A 129 -4.93 -22.60 -10.26
C GLY A 129 -6.14 -21.91 -9.62
N LEU A 130 -7.20 -22.66 -9.33
CA LEU A 130 -8.39 -22.14 -8.64
C LEU A 130 -8.08 -21.63 -7.23
N GLY A 131 -7.25 -22.36 -6.48
CA GLY A 131 -6.81 -21.95 -5.14
C GLY A 131 -6.03 -20.63 -5.17
N ALA A 132 -5.14 -20.46 -6.16
CA ALA A 132 -4.39 -19.21 -6.31
C ALA A 132 -5.28 -18.04 -6.74
N LEU A 133 -6.25 -18.27 -7.64
CA LEU A 133 -7.25 -17.26 -8.00
C LEU A 133 -8.05 -16.83 -6.76
N ALA A 134 -8.53 -17.78 -5.97
CA ALA A 134 -9.23 -17.50 -4.71
C ALA A 134 -8.34 -16.72 -3.74
N GLY A 135 -7.06 -17.07 -3.63
CA GLY A 135 -6.06 -16.34 -2.84
C GLY A 135 -5.89 -14.88 -3.27
N MET A 136 -5.80 -14.63 -4.58
CA MET A 136 -5.70 -13.27 -5.11
C MET A 136 -6.96 -12.46 -4.85
N ILE A 137 -8.14 -13.02 -5.10
CA ILE A 137 -9.43 -12.36 -4.80
C ILE A 137 -9.51 -12.02 -3.31
N SER A 138 -9.14 -12.97 -2.45
CA SER A 138 -9.09 -12.77 -1.01
C SER A 138 -8.15 -11.62 -0.64
N TYR A 139 -6.93 -11.59 -1.18
CA TYR A 139 -6.00 -10.50 -0.92
C TYR A 139 -6.59 -9.14 -1.32
N VAL A 140 -7.20 -9.02 -2.50
CA VAL A 140 -7.82 -7.76 -2.96
C VAL A 140 -8.96 -7.34 -2.03
N ILE A 141 -9.74 -8.30 -1.53
CA ILE A 141 -10.88 -8.03 -0.66
C ILE A 141 -10.45 -7.71 0.78
N PHE A 142 -9.41 -8.36 1.30
CA PHE A 142 -9.04 -8.31 2.74
C PHE A 142 -7.81 -7.46 3.01
N ILE A 143 -6.71 -7.75 2.30
CA ILE A 143 -5.42 -7.12 2.56
C ILE A 143 -5.39 -5.73 1.93
N MET A 144 -5.91 -5.59 0.71
CA MET A 144 -5.85 -4.30 0.01
C MET A 144 -6.54 -3.18 0.80
N PRO A 145 -7.77 -3.31 1.32
CA PRO A 145 -8.42 -2.26 2.09
C PRO A 145 -7.64 -1.88 3.37
N MET A 146 -7.07 -2.86 4.07
CA MET A 146 -6.23 -2.60 5.24
C MET A 146 -4.96 -1.83 4.86
N THR A 147 -4.36 -2.12 3.70
CA THR A 147 -3.18 -1.40 3.19
C THR A 147 -3.51 -0.06 2.49
N MET A 148 -4.78 0.15 2.16
CA MET A 148 -5.33 1.36 1.53
C MET A 148 -5.69 2.46 2.52
N LYS A 149 -5.33 2.35 3.80
CA LYS A 149 -5.22 3.52 4.71
C LYS A 149 -4.51 4.72 4.05
N ASN A 150 -3.62 4.45 3.08
CA ASN A 150 -2.94 5.46 2.26
C ASN A 150 -3.82 6.24 1.24
N GLU A 151 -5.09 5.87 1.02
CA GLU A 151 -6.01 6.68 0.20
C GLU A 151 -6.31 8.03 0.86
N GLN A 152 -6.30 8.06 2.20
CA GLN A 152 -6.37 9.32 2.95
C GLN A 152 -5.25 10.25 2.53
N CYS A 153 -4.02 9.75 2.38
CA CYS A 153 -2.87 10.54 1.91
C CYS A 153 -3.09 11.14 0.51
N PHE A 154 -3.66 10.37 -0.43
CA PHE A 154 -3.99 10.90 -1.77
C PHE A 154 -5.07 11.97 -1.68
N SER A 155 -6.15 11.71 -0.94
CA SER A 155 -7.28 12.63 -0.80
C SER A 155 -6.88 13.94 -0.09
N LEU A 156 -6.01 13.85 0.92
CA LEU A 156 -5.47 14.99 1.66
C LEU A 156 -4.56 15.82 0.76
N GLY A 157 -3.64 15.19 0.03
CA GLY A 157 -2.80 15.87 -0.95
C GLY A 157 -3.64 16.58 -2.03
N ALA A 158 -4.70 15.95 -2.53
CA ALA A 158 -5.62 16.55 -3.49
C ALA A 158 -6.34 17.79 -2.93
N LYS A 159 -6.87 17.72 -1.70
CA LYS A 159 -7.52 18.86 -1.03
C LYS A 159 -6.55 20.00 -0.75
N ILE A 160 -5.32 19.70 -0.31
CA ILE A 160 -4.28 20.72 -0.13
C ILE A 160 -3.93 21.37 -1.46
N ASN A 161 -3.82 20.62 -2.55
CA ASN A 161 -3.56 21.16 -3.89
C ASN A 161 -4.68 22.12 -4.35
N GLU A 162 -5.94 21.80 -4.08
CA GLU A 162 -7.08 22.65 -4.44
C GLU A 162 -7.02 24.00 -3.72
N VAL A 163 -6.76 23.98 -2.41
CA VAL A 163 -6.66 25.20 -1.59
C VAL A 163 -5.39 26.01 -1.87
N SER A 164 -4.30 25.31 -2.23
CA SER A 164 -3.01 25.94 -2.48
C SER A 164 -2.88 26.48 -3.90
N ALA A 165 -3.79 26.16 -4.82
CA ALA A 165 -3.72 26.68 -6.19
C ALA A 165 -3.83 28.23 -6.21
N PRO A 166 -3.00 28.95 -6.98
CA PRO A 166 -2.04 28.49 -7.99
C PRO A 166 -0.56 28.47 -7.51
N ALA A 167 -0.29 28.18 -6.24
CA ALA A 167 1.07 28.24 -5.68
C ALA A 167 2.06 27.35 -6.44
N ARG A 168 3.22 27.91 -6.80
CA ARG A 168 4.33 27.15 -7.39
C ARG A 168 5.13 26.38 -6.35
N ASN A 169 5.25 26.94 -5.15
CA ASN A 169 5.98 26.37 -4.03
C ASN A 169 5.08 26.37 -2.79
N ILE A 170 5.08 25.27 -2.05
CA ILE A 170 4.52 25.18 -0.70
C ILE A 170 5.69 25.08 0.27
N PHE A 171 5.74 26.02 1.20
CA PHE A 171 6.70 25.97 2.30
C PHE A 171 6.15 25.06 3.39
N ILE A 172 7.01 24.28 4.02
CA ILE A 172 6.65 23.27 5.01
C ILE A 172 7.36 23.59 6.32
N TYR A 173 6.60 23.70 7.40
CA TYR A 173 7.14 24.00 8.73
C TYR A 173 6.66 22.97 9.77
N GLY A 174 7.59 22.43 10.57
CA GLY A 174 7.28 21.50 11.67
C GLY A 174 6.70 20.15 11.22
N LEU A 175 6.92 19.77 9.95
CA LEU A 175 6.42 18.51 9.38
C LEU A 175 7.58 17.64 8.92
N GLY A 176 7.49 16.34 9.20
CA GLY A 176 8.39 15.33 8.66
C GLY A 176 8.04 14.93 7.23
N ASN A 177 8.65 13.84 6.77
CA ASN A 177 8.32 13.23 5.47
C ASN A 177 6.99 12.47 5.54
N GLU A 178 5.89 13.20 5.39
CA GLU A 178 4.54 12.62 5.38
C GLU A 178 4.18 12.03 4.02
N ALA A 179 3.47 10.90 4.02
CA ALA A 179 3.13 10.18 2.80
C ALA A 179 2.24 10.98 1.82
N PHE A 180 1.42 11.91 2.31
CA PHE A 180 0.58 12.75 1.45
C PHE A 180 1.39 13.78 0.65
N MET A 181 2.60 14.13 1.10
CA MET A 181 3.44 15.12 0.44
C MET A 181 3.87 14.70 -0.96
N PHE A 182 4.01 13.38 -1.22
CA PHE A 182 4.28 12.84 -2.55
C PHE A 182 3.18 13.15 -3.58
N TYR A 183 1.98 13.52 -3.13
CA TYR A 183 0.84 13.84 -3.98
C TYR A 183 0.61 15.35 -4.11
N LEU A 184 1.45 16.19 -3.50
CA LEU A 184 1.41 17.64 -3.69
C LEU A 184 2.04 17.99 -5.04
N LYS A 185 1.32 18.77 -5.85
CA LYS A 185 1.80 19.21 -7.18
C LYS A 185 2.86 20.32 -7.10
N PRO A 186 2.77 21.31 -6.18
CA PRO A 186 3.79 22.34 -6.05
C PRO A 186 5.11 21.79 -5.51
N SER A 187 6.22 22.50 -5.77
CA SER A 187 7.50 22.12 -5.16
C SER A 187 7.48 22.37 -3.65
N LEU A 188 8.04 21.44 -2.88
CA LEU A 188 8.04 21.51 -1.42
C LEU A 188 9.37 22.06 -0.92
N ARG A 189 9.32 23.05 -0.03
CA ARG A 189 10.51 23.63 0.61
C ARG A 189 10.35 23.61 2.13
N PHE A 190 11.21 22.88 2.80
CA PHE A 190 11.20 22.79 4.25
C PHE A 190 11.89 24.01 4.86
N ILE A 191 11.30 24.56 5.90
CA ILE A 191 11.84 25.67 6.69
C ILE A 191 11.81 25.28 8.17
N ASN A 192 12.84 25.70 8.91
CA ASN A 192 12.98 25.35 10.32
C ASN A 192 12.67 26.54 11.24
N SER A 193 12.71 27.76 10.70
CA SER A 193 12.46 28.99 11.42
C SER A 193 11.70 30.01 10.57
N SER A 194 11.17 31.05 11.22
CA SER A 194 10.55 32.20 10.56
C SER A 194 11.54 32.98 9.68
N ASP A 195 12.82 33.01 10.06
CA ASP A 195 13.88 33.71 9.32
C ASP A 195 14.22 33.01 7.99
N ASP A 196 13.99 31.70 7.90
CA ASP A 196 14.17 30.92 6.67
C ASP A 196 13.07 31.15 5.64
N LEU A 197 11.99 31.85 6.01
CA LEU A 197 10.82 32.06 5.16
C LEU A 197 11.14 33.11 4.07
N PRO A 198 11.26 32.71 2.80
CA PRO A 198 11.69 33.64 1.77
C PRO A 198 10.62 34.69 1.47
N LYS A 199 11.03 35.80 0.86
CA LYS A 199 10.15 36.94 0.58
C LYS A 199 9.04 36.57 -0.42
N GLU A 200 9.33 35.65 -1.33
CA GLU A 200 8.40 35.09 -2.30
C GLU A 200 7.49 33.98 -1.76
N ALA A 201 7.59 33.61 -0.48
CA ALA A 201 6.71 32.61 0.10
C ALA A 201 5.24 33.07 0.09
N CYS A 202 4.38 32.35 -0.62
CA CYS A 202 2.95 32.65 -0.72
C CYS A 202 2.08 31.65 0.03
N THR A 203 2.53 30.40 0.18
CA THR A 203 1.76 29.32 0.80
C THR A 203 2.63 28.56 1.78
N LEU A 204 2.12 28.37 2.99
CA LEU A 204 2.77 27.63 4.06
C LEU A 204 1.84 26.53 4.54
N LEU A 205 2.37 25.31 4.63
CA LEU A 205 1.74 24.14 5.23
C LEU A 205 2.46 23.85 6.55
N MET A 206 1.71 23.70 7.63
CA MET A 206 2.27 23.41 8.95
C MET A 206 1.42 22.40 9.71
N LEU A 207 2.06 21.65 10.60
CA LEU A 207 1.37 20.81 11.58
C LEU A 207 0.91 21.66 12.75
N GLN A 208 -0.35 21.53 13.16
CA GLN A 208 -0.86 22.19 14.36
C GLN A 208 -0.20 21.57 15.60
N GLY A 209 0.52 22.39 16.36
CA GLY A 209 1.23 21.95 17.57
C GLY A 209 1.98 23.08 18.25
N LYS A 210 2.87 22.73 19.17
CA LYS A 210 3.68 23.73 19.90
C LYS A 210 4.58 24.55 18.97
N GLU A 211 5.17 23.90 17.97
CA GLU A 211 6.05 24.55 17.00
C GLU A 211 5.29 25.56 16.12
N SER A 212 4.08 25.22 15.66
CA SER A 212 3.29 26.16 14.86
C SER A 212 2.80 27.34 15.69
N GLN A 213 2.47 27.14 16.97
CA GLN A 213 2.15 28.25 17.88
C GLN A 213 3.34 29.20 18.07
N GLN A 214 4.55 28.66 18.17
CA GLN A 214 5.77 29.47 18.21
C GLN A 214 5.89 30.32 16.93
N LEU A 215 5.73 29.72 15.76
CA LEU A 215 5.78 30.46 14.49
C LEU A 215 4.66 31.51 14.38
N LEU A 216 3.45 31.19 14.83
CA LEU A 216 2.31 32.13 14.83
C LEU A 216 2.53 33.32 15.78
N SER A 217 3.29 33.13 16.86
CA SER A 217 3.69 34.21 17.78
C SER A 217 4.85 35.06 17.28
N ASP A 218 5.60 34.59 16.26
CA ASP A 218 6.75 35.28 15.70
C ASP A 218 6.35 36.58 14.98
N LEU A 219 7.04 37.68 15.31
CA LEU A 219 6.79 38.99 14.73
C LEU A 219 7.03 39.04 13.22
N GLN A 220 8.07 38.36 12.72
CA GLN A 220 8.38 38.29 11.28
C GLN A 220 7.27 37.56 10.53
N PHE A 221 6.75 36.48 11.11
CA PHE A 221 5.62 35.76 10.54
C PHE A 221 4.35 36.61 10.55
N LYS A 222 4.02 37.25 11.68
CA LYS A 222 2.87 38.16 11.80
C LYS A 222 2.92 39.32 10.81
N LYS A 223 4.11 39.87 10.53
CA LYS A 223 4.30 40.92 9.50
C LYS A 223 3.88 40.46 8.10
N ARG A 224 3.88 39.16 7.81
CA ARG A 224 3.40 38.60 6.52
C ARG A 224 1.88 38.54 6.42
N LEU A 225 1.13 38.94 7.46
CA LEU A 225 -0.34 38.87 7.52
C LEU A 225 -0.87 37.49 7.11
N PRO A 226 -0.49 36.42 7.85
CA PRO A 226 -0.85 35.06 7.48
C PRO A 226 -2.37 34.89 7.55
N GLN A 227 -2.96 34.42 6.45
CA GLN A 227 -4.38 34.10 6.36
C GLN A 227 -4.55 32.58 6.30
N ARG A 228 -5.20 31.99 7.30
CA ARG A 228 -5.53 30.57 7.26
C ARG A 228 -6.53 30.29 6.14
N LEU A 229 -6.15 29.43 5.19
CA LEU A 229 -6.99 29.03 4.08
C LEU A 229 -7.83 27.80 4.41
N ALA A 230 -7.23 26.81 5.05
CA ALA A 230 -7.90 25.57 5.42
C ALA A 230 -7.20 24.88 6.59
N CYS A 231 -7.96 24.03 7.27
CA CYS A 231 -7.46 23.07 8.26
C CYS A 231 -7.96 21.68 7.87
N PHE A 232 -7.06 20.71 7.82
CA PHE A 232 -7.34 19.33 7.47
C PHE A 232 -6.99 18.42 8.63
N LYS A 233 -7.84 17.44 8.91
CA LYS A 233 -7.58 16.40 9.90
C LYS A 233 -7.19 15.11 9.19
N ASP A 234 -6.08 14.51 9.61
CA ASP A 234 -5.67 13.15 9.21
C ASP A 234 -5.30 12.38 10.48
N ASP A 235 -6.01 11.28 10.75
CA ASP A 235 -5.97 10.60 12.05
C ASP A 235 -6.12 11.58 13.24
N ASP A 236 -5.10 11.72 14.08
CA ASP A 236 -5.07 12.62 15.25
C ASP A 236 -4.28 13.91 14.99
N LEU A 237 -3.83 14.13 13.75
CA LEU A 237 -3.02 15.26 13.34
C LEU A 237 -3.86 16.29 12.57
N PHE A 238 -3.57 17.57 12.81
CA PHE A 238 -4.23 18.68 12.13
C PHE A 238 -3.20 19.46 11.32
N TYR A 239 -3.47 19.61 10.03
CA TYR A 239 -2.63 20.32 9.09
C TYR A 239 -3.30 21.63 8.71
N GLU A 240 -2.57 22.73 8.85
CA GLU A 240 -3.07 24.05 8.50
C GLU A 240 -2.34 24.60 7.28
N VAL A 241 -3.11 25.13 6.33
CA VAL A 241 -2.60 25.81 5.15
C VAL A 241 -2.83 27.30 5.32
N TYR A 242 -1.77 28.07 5.20
CA TYR A 242 -1.78 29.53 5.29
C TYR A 242 -1.37 30.15 3.96
N ARG A 243 -2.04 31.24 3.61
CA ARG A 243 -1.57 32.19 2.59
C ARG A 243 -0.79 33.30 3.28
N LEU A 244 0.36 33.62 2.72
CA LEU A 244 1.24 34.67 3.22
C LEU A 244 1.15 35.88 2.28
N GLY A 245 1.01 37.07 2.86
CA GLY A 245 1.13 38.33 2.15
C GLY A 245 2.56 38.62 1.69
N PRO A 246 2.75 39.63 0.85
CA PRO A 246 4.08 40.04 0.40
C PRO A 246 4.93 40.47 1.60
N ALA A 247 6.25 40.23 1.53
CA ALA A 247 7.16 40.75 2.54
C ALA A 247 7.13 42.29 2.50
N TYR A 248 6.69 42.92 3.60
CA TYR A 248 6.74 44.38 3.73
C TYR A 248 8.19 44.85 3.65
N LYS A 249 8.46 45.84 2.80
CA LYS A 249 9.76 46.52 2.79
C LYS A 249 9.89 47.34 4.07
N GLU A 250 11.09 47.32 4.68
CA GLU A 250 11.42 48.20 5.81
C GLU A 250 11.04 49.65 5.45
N GLY A 251 10.21 50.28 6.29
CA GLY A 251 9.71 51.64 6.09
C GLY A 251 8.25 51.76 5.64
N MET A 252 7.58 50.67 5.23
CA MET A 252 6.12 50.71 5.07
C MET A 252 5.43 50.72 6.43
N ARG A 253 4.60 51.73 6.69
CA ARG A 253 3.74 51.77 7.89
C ARG A 253 2.77 50.59 7.82
N ILE A 254 2.82 49.72 8.83
CA ILE A 254 1.77 48.72 9.08
C ILE A 254 0.46 49.51 9.25
N PRO A 255 -0.61 49.20 8.49
CA PRO A 255 -1.89 49.87 8.64
C PRO A 255 -2.34 49.84 10.11
N SER A 256 -2.83 50.96 10.64
CA SER A 256 -3.23 51.07 12.05
C SER A 256 -4.28 50.04 12.45
N ASP A 257 -5.13 49.61 11.51
CA ASP A 257 -6.17 48.59 11.71
C ASP A 257 -5.63 47.17 11.91
N THR A 258 -4.35 46.94 11.62
CA THR A 258 -3.73 45.62 11.83
C THR A 258 -3.23 45.42 13.26
N ARG A 259 -2.96 46.50 14.01
CA ARG A 259 -2.56 46.39 15.43
C ARG A 259 -3.66 45.79 16.29
N SER A 260 -4.91 46.20 16.06
CA SER A 260 -6.07 45.67 16.79
C SER A 260 -6.33 44.19 16.50
N LEU A 261 -6.04 43.70 15.29
CA LEU A 261 -6.16 42.28 14.94
C LEU A 261 -5.04 41.40 15.49
N VAL A 262 -3.86 41.97 15.73
CA VAL A 262 -2.71 41.29 16.37
C VAL A 262 -2.86 41.25 17.89
N GLU A 263 -3.58 42.20 18.48
CA GLU A 263 -3.86 42.26 19.93
C GLU A 263 -5.13 41.47 20.33
N ALA A 264 -5.96 41.07 19.38
CA ALA A 264 -7.21 40.34 19.62
C ALA A 264 -7.13 38.80 19.43
N ASN A 265 -5.96 38.25 19.08
CA ASN A 265 -5.68 36.81 18.98
C ASN A 265 -4.40 36.46 19.76
#